data_AF-A0A0E9N8R4-F1
#
_entry.id   AF-A0A0E9N8R4-F1
#
_cell.length_a   1.000
_cell.length_b   1.000
_cell.length_c   1.000
_cell.angle_alpha   90.00
_cell.angle_beta   90.00
_cell.angle_gamma   90.00
#
_symmetry.space_group_name_H-M   'P 1'
#
loop_
_entity.id
_entity.type
_entity.pdbx_description
1 polymer ?
#
loop_
_entity_poly.entity_id
_entity_poly.type
_entity_poly.pdbx_seq_one_letter_code
_entity_poly.pdbx_strand_id
1 'polypeptide(L)'
;MLRSRACTLLRRPLCHVRHSSTGQTWTAPTSILPAGSPMKGLNFVAGAQDPVALPESEYPAWLWSIATPSTDPKSLAKSAKKAKVRENNQIAGEAARAKREEDEKMKWRNKEEIRKRNREEIKNANFLSKR
;
A
#
# COMPACT_ATOMS: atom_id res chain seq x y z
N MET A 1 -14.45 24.99 51.18
CA MET A 1 -14.12 23.75 50.45
C MET A 1 -13.39 24.13 49.18
N LEU A 2 -12.06 24.24 49.26
CA LEU A 2 -11.07 23.33 48.64
C LEU A 2 -11.03 23.33 47.09
N ARG A 3 -10.17 24.22 46.58
CA ARG A 3 -9.07 24.00 45.62
C ARG A 3 -9.36 23.21 44.32
N SER A 4 -9.29 23.97 43.22
CA SER A 4 -8.28 23.84 42.16
C SER A 4 -8.03 22.43 41.58
N ARG A 5 -8.34 22.26 40.29
CA ARG A 5 -7.71 21.22 39.46
C ARG A 5 -7.11 21.90 38.23
N ALA A 6 -5.91 22.42 38.40
CA ALA A 6 -5.00 22.73 37.32
C ALA A 6 -4.76 21.45 36.50
N CYS A 7 -5.15 21.47 35.22
CA CYS A 7 -4.85 20.41 34.27
C CYS A 7 -3.37 20.56 33.86
N THR A 8 -2.51 19.74 34.44
CA THR A 8 -1.09 19.69 34.14
C THR A 8 -0.88 19.10 32.75
N LEU A 9 -0.49 19.95 31.79
CA LEU A 9 0.08 19.54 30.52
C LEU A 9 1.37 18.77 30.79
N LEU A 10 1.29 17.44 30.83
CA LEU A 10 2.45 16.56 30.78
C LEU A 10 3.07 16.65 29.38
N ARG A 11 4.00 17.60 29.26
CA ARG A 11 4.91 17.78 28.13
C ARG A 11 5.77 16.52 28.04
N ARG A 12 5.44 15.64 27.08
CA ARG A 12 6.22 14.44 26.75
C ARG A 12 7.70 14.83 26.55
N PRO A 13 8.67 14.13 27.17
CA PRO A 13 10.08 14.39 26.93
C PRO A 13 10.41 14.05 25.47
N LEU A 14 11.10 14.95 24.78
CA LEU A 14 11.71 14.66 23.48
C LEU A 14 12.63 13.45 23.68
N CYS A 15 12.26 12.30 23.13
CA CYS A 15 13.21 11.23 22.91
C CYS A 15 14.28 11.76 21.96
N HIS A 16 15.50 11.81 22.46
CA HIS A 16 16.69 12.13 21.69
C HIS A 16 16.86 10.99 20.68
N VAL A 17 16.51 11.23 19.41
CA VAL A 17 16.76 10.28 18.33
C VAL A 17 18.28 10.20 18.18
N ARG A 18 18.84 9.09 18.65
CA ARG A 18 20.25 8.76 18.51
C ARG A 18 20.47 8.34 17.06
N HIS A 19 20.94 9.26 16.22
CA HIS A 19 21.47 8.88 14.91
C HIS A 19 22.84 8.24 15.14
N SER A 20 22.88 6.90 15.12
CA SER A 20 24.14 6.17 15.04
C SER A 20 24.78 6.46 13.68
N SER A 21 25.91 7.17 13.67
CA SER A 21 26.76 7.32 12.49
C SER A 21 27.47 5.99 12.23
N THR A 22 27.03 5.22 11.25
CA THR A 22 27.85 4.18 10.65
C THR A 22 28.63 4.79 9.48
N GLY A 23 29.96 4.81 9.60
CA GLY A 23 30.83 5.15 8.49
C GLY A 23 30.63 4.16 7.35
N GLN A 24 30.32 4.67 6.17
CA GLN A 24 30.23 3.89 4.94
C GLN A 24 31.64 3.48 4.51
N THR A 25 32.04 2.26 4.83
CA THR A 25 32.92 1.49 3.94
C THR A 25 32.01 0.82 2.91
N TRP A 26 32.36 0.85 1.64
CA TRP A 26 31.59 0.17 0.60
C TRP A 26 31.81 -1.34 0.73
N THR A 27 31.20 -1.94 1.75
CA THR A 27 31.13 -3.38 1.95
C THR A 27 30.22 -3.95 0.87
N ALA A 28 30.62 -5.07 0.27
CA ALA A 28 29.80 -5.83 -0.67
C ALA A 28 28.36 -5.98 -0.14
N PRO A 29 27.34 -6.02 -1.01
CA PRO A 29 25.95 -6.15 -0.58
C PRO A 29 25.81 -7.37 0.34
N THR A 30 25.58 -7.12 1.63
CA THR A 30 25.44 -8.18 2.65
C THR A 30 24.13 -8.93 2.42
N SER A 31 24.18 -10.24 2.47
CA SER A 31 22.99 -11.10 2.43
C SER A 31 22.08 -10.82 3.63
N ILE A 32 20.77 -10.95 3.40
CA ILE A 32 19.75 -10.76 4.46
C ILE A 32 19.61 -12.03 5.32
N LEU A 33 20.04 -13.19 4.80
CA LEU A 33 19.88 -14.49 5.44
C LEU A 33 21.22 -14.97 6.01
N PRO A 34 21.30 -15.33 7.30
CA PRO A 34 22.51 -15.91 7.85
C PRO A 34 22.73 -17.34 7.36
N ALA A 35 23.99 -17.77 7.31
CA ALA A 35 24.37 -19.14 6.96
C ALA A 35 23.68 -20.17 7.87
N GLY A 36 23.24 -21.29 7.30
CA GLY A 36 22.50 -22.34 7.99
C GLY A 36 20.97 -22.16 8.02
N SER A 37 20.43 -21.07 7.45
CA SER A 37 18.98 -20.83 7.45
C SER A 37 18.24 -21.68 6.41
N PRO A 38 17.24 -22.49 6.79
CA PRO A 38 16.44 -23.24 5.81
C PRO A 38 15.52 -22.31 5.03
N MET A 39 15.56 -22.39 3.69
CA MET A 39 14.78 -21.55 2.79
C MET A 39 13.42 -22.19 2.48
N LYS A 40 12.41 -21.82 3.27
CA LYS A 40 11.07 -22.41 3.18
C LYS A 40 10.40 -22.13 1.84
N GLY A 41 9.78 -23.16 1.26
CA GLY A 41 8.89 -23.02 0.10
C GLY A 41 9.61 -22.93 -1.25
N LEU A 42 10.87 -23.37 -1.32
CA LEU A 42 11.59 -23.54 -2.58
C LEU A 42 11.44 -24.96 -3.14
N ASN A 43 11.38 -25.97 -2.27
CA ASN A 43 11.22 -27.34 -2.73
C ASN A 43 9.77 -27.63 -3.18
N PHE A 44 9.63 -28.24 -4.36
CA PHE A 44 8.36 -28.68 -4.93
C PHE A 44 8.25 -30.22 -5.01
N VAL A 45 9.32 -30.95 -4.69
CA VAL A 45 9.36 -32.42 -4.72
C VAL A 45 8.87 -32.97 -3.38
N ALA A 46 7.88 -33.85 -3.40
CA ALA A 46 7.34 -34.48 -2.20
C ALA A 46 8.43 -35.30 -1.46
N GLY A 47 8.58 -35.07 -0.16
CA GLY A 47 9.55 -35.77 0.69
C GLY A 47 10.99 -35.26 0.60
N ALA A 48 11.28 -34.26 -0.24
CA ALA A 48 12.59 -33.60 -0.24
C ALA A 48 12.65 -32.45 0.79
N GLN A 49 13.86 -32.14 1.24
CA GLN A 49 14.12 -31.07 2.20
C GLN A 49 14.33 -29.74 1.46
N ASP A 50 13.88 -28.63 2.06
CA ASP A 50 14.19 -27.29 1.56
C ASP A 50 15.71 -27.02 1.62
N PRO A 51 16.29 -26.31 0.63
CA PRO A 51 17.70 -25.99 0.63
C PRO A 51 18.07 -25.09 1.81
N VAL A 52 19.27 -25.31 2.35
CA VAL A 52 19.82 -24.54 3.46
C VAL A 52 20.80 -23.49 2.92
N ALA A 53 20.69 -22.26 3.42
CA ALA A 53 21.57 -21.18 3.02
C ALA A 53 23.04 -21.46 3.43
N LEU A 54 23.95 -21.41 2.46
CA LEU A 54 25.40 -21.48 2.64
C LEU A 54 26.00 -20.11 3.01
N PRO A 55 27.26 -20.01 3.45
CA PRO A 55 27.95 -18.73 3.63
C PRO A 55 28.16 -17.96 2.31
N GLU A 56 28.25 -16.63 2.40
CA GLU A 56 28.37 -15.73 1.23
C GLU A 56 29.55 -16.06 0.30
N SER A 57 30.66 -16.56 0.87
CA SER A 57 31.88 -16.92 0.13
C SER A 57 31.73 -18.16 -0.74
N GLU A 58 30.75 -19.02 -0.45
CA GLU A 58 30.53 -20.26 -1.21
C GLU A 58 29.68 -20.02 -2.46
N TYR A 59 28.96 -18.90 -2.50
CA TYR A 59 28.23 -18.52 -3.70
C TYR A 59 29.14 -17.87 -4.74
N PRO A 60 28.90 -18.14 -6.03
CA PRO A 60 29.64 -17.49 -7.10
C PRO A 60 29.53 -15.96 -7.07
N ALA A 61 30.62 -15.27 -7.43
CA ALA A 61 30.71 -13.80 -7.41
C ALA A 61 29.66 -13.09 -8.30
N TRP A 62 29.12 -13.76 -9.32
CA TRP A 62 28.10 -13.17 -10.19
C TRP A 62 26.80 -12.84 -9.45
N LEU A 63 26.49 -13.54 -8.35
CA LEU A 63 25.27 -13.31 -7.57
C LEU A 63 25.19 -11.87 -7.05
N TRP A 64 26.30 -11.36 -6.53
CA TRP A 64 26.40 -10.02 -5.96
C TRP A 64 26.32 -8.91 -7.00
N SER A 65 26.70 -9.22 -8.25
CA SER A 65 26.61 -8.26 -9.36
C SER A 65 25.16 -7.98 -9.75
N ILE A 66 24.23 -8.92 -9.53
CA ILE A 66 22.80 -8.74 -9.86
C ILE A 66 22.13 -7.71 -8.95
N ALA A 67 22.57 -7.61 -7.69
CA ALA A 67 22.01 -6.66 -6.73
C ALA A 67 22.43 -5.21 -7.02
N THR A 68 23.41 -5.00 -7.91
CA THR A 68 23.83 -3.64 -8.27
C THR A 68 22.79 -3.01 -9.20
N PRO A 69 22.31 -1.79 -8.92
CA PRO A 69 21.41 -1.10 -9.83
C PRO A 69 22.12 -0.90 -11.17
N SER A 70 21.43 -1.19 -12.27
CA SER A 70 21.95 -0.89 -13.61
C SER A 70 22.28 0.61 -13.67
N THR A 71 23.56 0.90 -13.92
CA THR A 71 24.08 2.26 -14.11
C THR A 71 23.85 2.76 -15.54
N ASP A 72 23.22 1.96 -16.38
CA ASP A 72 22.93 2.33 -17.76
C ASP A 72 22.04 3.57 -17.78
N PRO A 73 22.45 4.66 -18.46
CA PRO A 73 21.66 5.90 -18.47
C PRO A 73 20.25 5.69 -19.03
N LYS A 74 20.07 4.67 -19.88
CA LYS A 74 18.78 4.27 -20.45
C LYS A 74 17.84 3.65 -19.40
N SER A 75 18.35 2.86 -18.45
CA SER A 75 17.54 2.20 -17.42
C SER A 75 17.09 3.21 -16.35
N LEU A 76 17.99 4.12 -15.96
CA LEU A 76 17.71 5.22 -15.04
C LEU A 76 16.66 6.19 -15.61
N ALA A 77 16.81 6.59 -16.88
CA ALA A 77 15.83 7.44 -17.57
C ALA A 77 14.44 6.76 -17.68
N LYS A 78 14.39 5.43 -17.85
CA LYS A 78 13.13 4.66 -17.89
C LYS A 78 12.44 4.63 -16.53
N SER A 79 13.20 4.45 -15.44
CA SER A 79 12.66 4.50 -14.07
C SER A 79 12.13 5.89 -13.69
N ALA A 80 12.83 6.97 -14.07
CA ALA A 80 12.35 8.33 -13.86
C ALA A 80 11.05 8.63 -14.64
N LYS A 81 10.98 8.24 -15.92
CA LYS A 81 9.75 8.36 -16.72
C LYS A 81 8.59 7.55 -16.11
N LYS A 82 8.86 6.34 -15.62
CA LYS A 82 7.86 5.48 -14.96
C LYS A 82 7.32 6.10 -13.67
N ALA A 83 8.15 6.78 -12.88
CA ALA A 83 7.71 7.50 -11.69
C ALA A 83 6.76 8.65 -12.04
N LYS A 84 7.09 9.46 -13.05
CA LYS A 84 6.24 10.57 -13.52
C LYS A 84 4.89 10.10 -14.08
N VAL A 85 4.88 8.98 -14.82
CA VAL A 85 3.65 8.36 -15.33
C VAL A 85 2.76 7.84 -14.20
N ARG A 86 3.34 7.27 -13.12
CA ARG A 86 2.58 6.82 -11.94
C ARG A 86 1.89 7.98 -11.24
N GLU A 87 2.59 9.10 -11.05
CA GLU A 87 2.05 10.32 -10.46
C GLU A 87 0.85 10.86 -11.27
N ASN A 88 1.03 11.00 -12.60
CA ASN A 88 -0.04 11.47 -13.48
C ASN A 88 -1.26 10.52 -13.51
N ASN A 89 -1.03 9.20 -13.48
CA ASN A 89 -2.10 8.21 -13.47
C ASN A 89 -2.85 8.14 -12.14
N GLN A 90 -2.20 8.46 -11.01
CA GLN A 90 -2.87 8.54 -9.70
C GLN A 90 -3.85 9.72 -9.66
N ILE A 91 -3.41 10.90 -10.10
CA ILE A 91 -4.26 12.10 -10.16
C ILE A 91 -5.45 11.87 -11.10
N ALA A 92 -5.22 11.28 -12.29
CA ALA A 92 -6.29 10.95 -13.22
C ALA A 92 -7.25 9.86 -12.68
N GLY A 93 -6.72 8.87 -11.95
CA GLY A 93 -7.49 7.80 -11.33
C GLY A 93 -8.40 8.29 -10.21
N GLU A 94 -7.93 9.22 -9.38
CA GLU A 94 -8.70 9.85 -8.31
C GLU A 94 -9.84 10.70 -8.86
N ALA A 95 -9.58 11.52 -9.88
CA ALA A 95 -10.62 12.31 -10.54
C ALA A 95 -11.70 11.43 -11.22
N ALA A 96 -11.30 10.30 -11.83
CA ALA A 96 -12.24 9.35 -12.43
C ALA A 96 -13.09 8.63 -11.38
N ARG A 97 -12.51 8.29 -10.22
CA ARG A 97 -13.22 7.68 -9.09
C ARG A 97 -14.24 8.64 -8.49
N ALA A 98 -13.86 9.91 -8.27
CA ALA A 98 -14.76 10.94 -7.77
C ALA A 98 -15.98 11.15 -8.69
N LYS A 99 -15.77 11.24 -10.02
CA LYS A 99 -16.88 11.33 -10.98
C LYS A 99 -17.83 10.14 -10.92
N ARG A 100 -17.29 8.93 -10.81
CA ARG A 100 -18.10 7.70 -10.72
C ARG A 100 -18.92 7.65 -9.44
N GLU A 101 -18.36 8.08 -8.31
CA GLU A 101 -19.07 8.17 -7.03
C GLU A 101 -20.22 9.20 -7.09
N GLU A 102 -20.02 10.34 -7.76
CA GLU A 102 -21.07 11.32 -7.99
C GLU A 102 -22.20 10.78 -8.88
N ASP A 103 -21.84 10.11 -9.99
CA ASP A 103 -22.80 9.47 -10.89
C ASP A 103 -23.61 8.39 -10.16
N GLU A 104 -22.97 7.55 -9.34
CA GLU A 104 -23.65 6.54 -8.53
C GLU A 104 -24.58 7.17 -7.48
N LYS A 105 -24.15 8.26 -6.84
CA LYS A 105 -24.98 9.02 -5.88
C LYS A 105 -26.17 9.68 -6.57
N MET A 106 -25.99 10.22 -7.77
CA MET A 106 -27.08 10.77 -8.60
C MET A 106 -28.05 9.68 -9.05
N LYS A 107 -27.54 8.54 -9.51
CA LYS A 107 -28.36 7.38 -9.91
C LYS A 107 -29.20 6.86 -8.75
N TRP A 108 -28.64 6.81 -7.54
CA TRP A 108 -29.39 6.40 -6.35
C TRP A 108 -30.52 7.38 -6.00
N ARG A 109 -30.25 8.69 -6.04
CA ARG A 109 -31.26 9.74 -5.81
C ARG A 109 -32.42 9.62 -6.80
N ASN A 110 -32.12 9.54 -8.10
CA ASN A 110 -33.14 9.35 -9.13
C ASN A 110 -33.95 8.05 -8.91
N LYS A 111 -33.27 6.95 -8.56
CA LYS A 111 -33.93 5.67 -8.30
C LYS A 111 -34.91 5.76 -7.13
N GLU A 112 -34.55 6.47 -6.07
CA GLU A 112 -35.38 6.60 -4.89
C GLU A 112 -36.61 7.48 -5.15
N GLU A 113 -36.45 8.55 -5.92
CA GLU A 113 -37.59 9.37 -6.37
C GLU A 113 -38.57 8.58 -7.23
N ILE A 114 -38.07 7.78 -8.18
CA ILE A 114 -38.91 6.90 -8.99
C ILE A 114 -39.69 5.92 -8.10
N ARG A 115 -39.05 5.31 -7.10
CA ARG A 115 -39.72 4.40 -6.16
C ARG A 115 -40.78 5.10 -5.32
N LYS A 116 -40.58 6.37 -4.95
CA LYS A 116 -41.58 7.15 -4.21
C LYS A 116 -42.77 7.45 -5.10
N ARG A 117 -42.51 7.98 -6.31
CA ARG A 117 -43.53 8.28 -7.31
C ARG A 117 -44.38 7.05 -7.64
N ASN A 118 -43.76 5.92 -7.97
CA ASN A 118 -44.48 4.69 -8.28
C ASN A 118 -45.33 4.19 -7.09
N ARG A 119 -44.84 4.35 -5.84
CA ARG A 119 -45.61 4.00 -4.64
C ARG A 119 -46.83 4.89 -4.47
N GLU A 120 -46.71 6.18 -4.74
CA GLU A 120 -47.83 7.12 -4.68
C GLU A 120 -48.84 6.85 -5.78
N GLU A 121 -48.40 6.57 -7.00
CA GLU A 121 -49.26 6.17 -8.13
C GLU A 121 -50.07 4.92 -7.82
N ILE A 122 -49.43 3.87 -7.29
CA ILE A 122 -50.12 2.63 -6.90
C ILE A 122 -51.13 2.89 -5.77
N LYS A 123 -50.77 3.71 -4.77
CA LYS A 123 -51.68 4.08 -3.68
C LYS A 123 -52.89 4.85 -4.21
N ASN A 124 -52.68 5.83 -5.08
CA ASN A 124 -53.74 6.61 -5.70
C ASN A 124 -54.65 5.74 -6.56
N ALA A 125 -54.09 4.84 -7.37
CA ALA A 125 -54.86 3.90 -8.19
C ALA A 125 -55.73 2.98 -7.32
N ASN A 126 -55.14 2.37 -6.27
CA ASN A 126 -55.87 1.51 -5.34
C ASN A 126 -56.93 2.27 -4.52
N PHE A 127 -56.70 3.55 -4.24
CA PHE A 127 -57.67 4.40 -3.54
C PHE A 127 -58.86 4.73 -4.43
N LEU A 128 -58.60 5.12 -5.69
CA LEU A 128 -59.63 5.41 -6.68
C LEU A 128 -60.41 4.17 -7.12
N SER A 129 -59.77 2.98 -7.11
CA SER A 129 -60.45 1.72 -7.43
C SER A 129 -61.30 1.15 -6.30
N LYS A 130 -61.15 1.66 -5.07
CA LYS A 130 -61.90 1.22 -3.87
C LYS A 130 -63.04 2.17 -3.50
N ARG A 131 -63.23 3.24 -4.25
CA ARG A 131 -64.30 4.23 -4.08
C ARG A 131 -65.42 3.96 -5.07
#